data_AF-A0A9W6SS56-F1
#
_entry.id   AF-A0A9W6SS56-F1
#
_cell.length_a   1.000
_cell.length_b   1.000
_cell.length_c   1.000
_cell.angle_alpha   90.00
_cell.angle_beta   90.00
_cell.angle_gamma   90.00
#
_symmetry.space_group_name_H-M   'P 1'
#
loop_
_entity.id
_entity.type
_entity.pdbx_description
1 polymer ?
#
loop_
_entity_poly.entity_id
_entity_poly.type
_entity_poly.pdbx_seq_one_letter_code
_entity_poly.pdbx_strand_id
1 'polypeptide(L)' 'MRMEDDYDRPVEGPPALLADLRRRAETMDTDELTEYALRKGLKPPAEPAGYEDWEIVVAFEDEGGRGPGVLWWAMDE' A
#
# COMPACT_ATOMS: atom_id res chain seq x y z
N MET A 1 9.05 -24.29 2.31
CA MET A 1 8.47 -22.99 2.66
C MET A 1 8.93 -22.05 1.55
N ARG A 2 8.11 -21.87 0.51
CA ARG A 2 8.36 -20.77 -0.42
C ARG A 2 8.14 -19.51 0.41
N MET A 3 9.13 -18.64 0.49
CA MET A 3 8.82 -17.24 0.77
C MET A 3 7.97 -16.84 -0.43
N GLU A 4 6.69 -16.62 -0.20
CA GLU A 4 5.87 -15.84 -1.12
C GLU A 4 6.62 -14.51 -1.24
N ASP A 5 7.24 -14.26 -2.40
CA ASP A 5 7.95 -13.01 -2.64
C ASP A 5 6.87 -11.94 -2.75
N ASP A 6 6.40 -11.43 -1.60
CA ASP A 6 5.46 -10.32 -1.52
C ASP A 6 6.10 -9.10 -2.20
N TYR A 7 5.44 -8.59 -3.25
CA TYR A 7 5.96 -7.44 -3.98
C TYR A 7 5.31 -6.16 -3.45
N ASP A 8 5.98 -5.53 -2.47
CA ASP A 8 5.55 -4.28 -1.87
C ASP A 8 6.31 -3.06 -2.42
N ARG A 9 5.60 -1.94 -2.55
CA ARG A 9 6.15 -0.65 -3.00
C ARG A 9 5.57 0.49 -2.17
N PRO A 10 6.36 1.53 -1.82
CA PRO A 10 5.82 2.66 -1.10
C PRO A 10 4.75 3.39 -1.92
N VAL A 11 3.66 3.81 -1.27
CA VAL A 11 2.68 4.69 -1.90
C VAL A 11 3.30 6.09 -2.05
N GLU A 12 3.45 6.53 -3.29
CA GLU A 12 3.97 7.87 -3.62
C GLU A 12 2.82 8.84 -3.92
N GLY A 13 2.91 10.07 -3.40
CA GLY A 13 1.90 11.08 -3.64
C GLY A 13 2.12 12.37 -2.83
N PRO A 14 1.20 13.34 -2.95
CA PRO A 14 1.28 14.58 -2.18
C PRO A 14 1.29 14.31 -0.66
N PRO A 15 2.15 14.97 0.14
CA PRO A 15 2.26 14.71 1.58
C PRO A 15 0.94 14.79 2.35
N ALA A 16 0.07 15.74 2.00
CA ALA A 16 -1.24 15.90 2.63
C ALA A 16 -2.17 14.71 2.35
N LEU A 17 -2.08 14.12 1.15
CA LEU A 17 -2.87 12.96 0.76
C LEU A 17 -2.36 11.70 1.45
N LEU A 18 -1.03 11.53 1.55
CA LEU A 18 -0.43 10.41 2.29
C LEU A 18 -0.77 10.46 3.78
N ALA A 19 -0.79 11.65 4.39
CA ALA A 19 -1.22 11.83 5.77
C ALA A 19 -2.71 11.49 5.97
N ASP A 20 -3.58 11.90 5.04
CA ASP A 20 -5.01 11.57 5.08
C ASP A 20 -5.26 10.06 4.92
N LEU A 21 -4.51 9.42 4.01
CA LEU A 21 -4.56 7.98 3.77
C LEU A 21 -4.16 7.20 5.03
N ARG A 22 -3.06 7.60 5.70
CA ARG A 22 -2.63 7.00 6.97
C ARG A 22 -3.68 7.11 8.06
N ARG A 23 -4.31 8.29 8.21
CA ARG A 23 -5.38 8.48 9.20
C ARG A 23 -6.59 7.59 8.91
N ARG A 24 -6.92 7.38 7.63
CA ARG A 24 -8.06 6.55 7.22
C ARG A 24 -7.79 5.06 7.43
N ALA A 25 -6.54 4.64 7.28
CA ALA A 25 -6.12 3.26 7.49
C ALA A 25 -6.32 2.78 8.95
N GLU A 26 -6.51 3.68 9.91
CA GLU A 26 -6.92 3.32 11.28
C GLU A 26 -8.36 2.80 11.37
N THR A 27 -9.19 3.08 10.35
CA THR A 27 -10.65 2.81 10.38
C THR A 27 -11.18 2.07 9.15
N MET A 28 -10.48 2.13 8.03
CA MET A 28 -10.85 1.49 6.76
C MET A 28 -10.09 0.17 6.61
N ASP A 29 -10.73 -0.81 6.00
CA ASP A 29 -10.04 -2.01 5.55
C ASP A 29 -9.21 -1.75 4.27
N THR A 30 -8.47 -2.77 3.85
CA THR A 30 -7.59 -2.74 2.67
C THR A 30 -8.34 -2.34 1.40
N ASP A 31 -9.53 -2.89 1.15
CA ASP A 31 -10.32 -2.63 -0.05
C ASP A 31 -10.80 -1.18 -0.08
N GLU A 32 -11.40 -0.73 1.03
CA GLU A 32 -11.89 0.64 1.18
C GLU A 32 -10.77 1.67 1.01
N LEU A 33 -9.60 1.37 1.56
CA LEU A 33 -8.42 2.23 1.50
C LEU A 33 -7.83 2.28 0.09
N THR A 34 -7.78 1.15 -0.60
CA THR A 34 -7.33 1.02 -2.00
C THR A 34 -8.24 1.82 -2.92
N GLU A 35 -9.55 1.63 -2.84
CA GLU A 35 -10.52 2.40 -3.62
C GLU A 35 -10.44 3.90 -3.31
N TYR A 36 -10.23 4.27 -2.04
CA TYR A 36 -10.07 5.65 -1.66
C TYR A 36 -8.84 6.29 -2.32
N ALA A 37 -7.69 5.61 -2.28
CA ALA A 37 -6.47 6.08 -2.90
C ALA A 37 -6.60 6.26 -4.42
N LEU A 38 -7.19 5.27 -5.11
CA LEU A 38 -7.46 5.34 -6.54
C LEU A 38 -8.38 6.52 -6.88
N ARG A 39 -9.46 6.75 -6.10
CA ARG A 39 -10.37 7.90 -6.26
C ARG A 39 -9.66 9.25 -6.04
N LYS A 40 -8.62 9.29 -5.23
CA LYS A 40 -7.77 10.48 -5.02
C LYS A 40 -6.68 10.64 -6.06
N GLY A 41 -6.58 9.72 -7.02
CA GLY A 41 -5.62 9.78 -8.11
C GLY A 41 -4.24 9.25 -7.77
N LEU A 42 -4.07 8.59 -6.62
CA LEU A 42 -2.89 7.76 -6.38
C LEU A 42 -2.98 6.56 -7.33
N LYS A 43 -1.82 6.14 -7.84
CA LYS A 43 -1.73 5.01 -8.75
C LYS A 43 -0.76 3.98 -8.18
N PRO A 44 -1.06 2.69 -8.30
CA PRO A 44 -0.06 1.68 -8.09
C PRO A 44 1.05 1.82 -9.14
N PRO A 45 2.25 1.29 -8.85
CA PRO A 45 3.28 1.15 -9.88
C PRO A 45 2.82 0.17 -10.97
N ALA A 46 3.59 0.08 -12.05
CA ALA A 46 3.31 -0.92 -13.08
C ALA A 46 3.41 -2.33 -12.49
N GLU A 47 2.45 -3.20 -12.85
CA GLU A 47 2.42 -4.61 -12.46
C GLU A 47 3.69 -5.33 -12.96
N PRO A 48 4.48 -5.92 -12.06
CA PRO A 48 5.57 -6.80 -12.47
C PRO A 48 5.01 -8.11 -13.02
N ALA A 49 5.80 -8.82 -13.82
CA ALA A 49 5.37 -10.10 -14.39
C ALA A 49 5.10 -11.14 -13.29
N GLY A 50 3.90 -11.73 -13.29
CA GLY A 50 3.47 -12.73 -12.31
C GLY A 50 2.77 -12.16 -11.07
N TYR A 51 2.43 -10.87 -11.07
CA TYR A 51 1.70 -10.24 -9.97
C TYR A 51 0.54 -9.38 -10.49
N GLU A 52 -0.58 -9.43 -9.79
CA GLU A 52 -1.78 -8.63 -10.08
C GLU A 52 -2.39 -8.04 -8.79
N ASP A 53 -3.44 -7.23 -8.96
CA ASP A 53 -4.29 -6.73 -7.88
C ASP A 53 -3.54 -5.98 -6.76
N TRP A 54 -3.04 -4.79 -7.09
CA TRP A 54 -2.42 -3.92 -6.11
C TRP A 54 -3.40 -3.40 -5.05
N GLU A 55 -3.10 -3.70 -3.80
CA GLU A 55 -3.83 -3.28 -2.61
C GLU A 55 -3.01 -2.36 -1.73
N ILE A 56 -3.66 -1.52 -0.92
CA ILE A 56 -2.99 -0.69 0.09
C ILE A 56 -3.00 -1.36 1.45
N VAL A 57 -1.81 -1.69 1.94
CA VAL A 57 -1.61 -2.21 3.29
C VAL A 57 -0.87 -1.21 4.17
N VAL A 58 -1.10 -1.29 5.47
CA VAL A 58 -0.33 -0.54 6.47
C VAL A 58 0.86 -1.38 6.89
N ALA A 59 2.06 -0.91 6.57
CA ALA A 59 3.28 -1.50 7.09
C ALA A 59 3.49 -1.01 8.53
N PHE A 60 3.42 -1.94 9.48
CA PHE A 60 3.89 -1.71 10.84
C PHE A 60 5.42 -1.64 10.83
N GLU A 61 5.99 -0.73 11.60
CA GLU A 61 7.44 -0.53 11.65
C GLU A 61 8.16 -1.81 12.10
N ASP A 62 9.19 -2.21 11.33
CA ASP A 62 10.31 -2.96 11.89
C ASP A 62 11.25 -2.00 12.64
N GLU A 63 12.13 -2.54 13.50
CA GLU A 63 12.92 -1.87 14.58
C GLU A 63 13.80 -0.63 14.19
N GLY A 64 13.66 -0.08 12.97
CA GLY A 64 14.43 1.04 12.41
C GLY A 64 13.76 2.42 12.40
N GLY A 65 12.55 2.60 12.94
CA GLY A 65 12.05 3.92 13.34
C GLY A 65 11.67 4.89 12.19
N ARG A 66 11.07 4.42 11.10
CA ARG A 66 10.31 5.28 10.19
C ARG A 66 8.83 4.91 10.30
N GLY A 67 8.07 5.74 11.02
CA GLY A 67 6.63 5.62 11.31
C GLY A 67 5.76 4.91 10.26
N PRO A 68 4.62 4.32 10.65
CA PRO A 68 3.83 3.42 9.81
C PRO A 68 3.61 3.97 8.39
N GLY A 69 4.14 3.23 7.42
CA GLY A 69 4.01 3.53 6.00
C GLY A 69 2.75 2.90 5.43
N VAL A 70 2.21 3.48 4.36
CA VAL A 70 1.25 2.80 3.49
C VAL A 70 2.00 2.28 2.28
N LEU A 71 1.76 1.03 1.92
CA LEU A 71 2.40 0.33 0.80
C LEU A 71 1.34 -0.11 -0.19
N TRP A 72 1.70 -0.07 -1.48
CA TRP A 72 1.08 -0.91 -2.48
C TRP A 72 1.64 -2.32 -2.32
N TRP A 73 0.78 -3.33 -2.23
CA TRP A 73 1.14 -4.74 -2.13
C TRP A 73 0.39 -5.51 -3.22
N ALA A 74 1.10 -6.33 -4.00
CA ALA A 74 0.51 -7.16 -5.06
C ALA A 74 0.69 -8.64 -4.72
N MET A 75 -0.33 -9.43 -5.07
CA MET A 75 -0.31 -10.88 -4.88
C MET A 75 0.35 -11.57 -6.08
N ASP A 76 1.03 -12.69 -5.82
CA ASP A 76 1.54 -13.61 -6.84
C ASP A 76 0.36 -14.30 -7.55
N GLU A 77 0.43 -14.39 -8.89
CA GLU A 77 -0.58 -15.03 -9.77
C GLU A 77 -0.53 -16.57 -9.73
#